data_AF-D7B9N9-F1
#
_entry.id   AF-D7B9N9-F1
#
_cell.length_a   1.000
_cell.length_b   1.000
_cell.length_c   1.000
_cell.angle_alpha   90.00
_cell.angle_beta   90.00
_cell.angle_gamma   90.00
#
_symmetry.space_group_name_H-M   'P 1'
#
loop_
_entity.id
_entity.type
_entity.pdbx_description
1 polymer ?
#
loop_
_entity_poly.entity_id
_entity_poly.type
_entity_poly.pdbx_seq_one_letter_code
_entity_poly.pdbx_strand_id
1 'polypeptide(L)'
;MSTQHDRQDVDSPEEERGDPAVRAALATEAPDVNAAVAGVDGGDPEGADEPAPEPVFKNVEEFVRLRFLPVYIRPEGGQFRWCKEWWRHAEAVSRFQALWHAWEVLRWEAGTGMAVWYRDHLDFQMGILLGDNGPFRECTSRRHQDPRPLPADPAPDGWFEDEW
;
A
#
# COMPACT_ATOMS: atom_id res chain seq x y z
N MET A 1 -17.94 46.84 61.29
CA MET A 1 -16.92 45.90 60.80
C MET A 1 -17.34 45.52 59.38
N SER A 2 -16.98 46.35 58.40
CA SER A 2 -15.88 46.10 57.44
C SER A 2 -16.17 44.89 56.54
N THR A 3 -16.81 45.08 55.38
CA THR A 3 -16.24 45.36 54.03
C THR A 3 -15.38 44.24 53.47
N GLN A 4 -15.85 43.61 52.38
CA GLN A 4 -15.31 43.64 51.01
C GLN A 4 -15.96 42.47 50.24
N HIS A 5 -16.98 42.67 49.40
CA HIS A 5 -16.99 43.17 48.03
C HIS A 5 -16.17 42.32 47.02
N ASP A 6 -16.91 41.80 46.04
CA ASP A 6 -16.69 42.00 44.61
C ASP A 6 -16.55 40.72 43.77
N ARG A 7 -17.21 40.81 42.59
CA ARG A 7 -17.06 40.02 41.35
C ARG A 7 -17.88 38.73 41.27
N GLN A 8 -18.65 38.49 40.21
CA GLN A 8 -19.07 39.28 39.06
C GLN A 8 -20.15 38.42 38.37
N ASP A 9 -21.09 39.07 37.69
CA ASP A 9 -22.02 38.46 36.74
C ASP A 9 -21.30 37.48 35.81
N VAL A 10 -21.82 36.25 35.72
CA VAL A 10 -21.37 35.28 34.73
C VAL A 10 -22.52 35.01 33.79
N ASP A 11 -22.27 35.51 32.59
CA ASP A 11 -23.02 35.49 31.36
C ASP A 11 -23.52 34.09 30.95
N SER A 12 -24.65 34.07 30.24
CA SER A 12 -25.30 32.85 29.75
C SER A 12 -24.47 32.20 28.64
N PRO A 13 -24.39 30.85 28.52
CA PRO A 13 -23.91 30.26 27.29
C PRO A 13 -25.06 30.17 26.29
N GLU A 14 -24.93 30.98 25.25
CA GLU A 14 -25.72 31.01 24.03
C GLU A 14 -25.85 29.61 23.40
N GLU A 15 -27.07 29.30 22.93
CA GLU A 15 -27.29 28.30 21.89
C GLU A 15 -26.43 28.66 20.67
N GLU A 16 -25.47 27.81 20.31
CA GLU A 16 -24.80 27.87 19.01
C GLU A 16 -25.81 27.55 17.90
N ARG A 17 -26.52 28.59 17.48
CA ARG A 17 -27.24 28.67 16.23
C ARG A 17 -26.19 28.68 15.11
N GLY A 18 -25.87 27.48 14.62
CA GLY A 18 -24.97 27.27 13.50
C GLY A 18 -25.28 28.20 12.32
N ASP A 19 -24.22 28.77 11.76
CA ASP A 19 -24.22 29.74 10.68
C ASP A 19 -25.08 29.28 9.46
N PRO A 20 -26.08 30.08 9.03
CA PRO A 20 -26.90 29.75 7.87
C PRO A 20 -26.11 29.68 6.55
N ALA A 21 -24.89 30.22 6.48
CA ALA A 21 -24.01 30.08 5.32
C ALA A 21 -23.44 28.66 5.15
N VAL A 22 -23.31 27.89 6.24
CA VAL A 22 -22.77 26.52 6.20
C VAL A 22 -23.83 25.50 5.74
N ARG A 23 -25.12 25.85 5.82
CA ARG A 23 -26.24 24.97 5.39
C ARG A 23 -26.62 25.12 3.91
N ALA A 24 -26.04 26.08 3.19
CA ALA A 24 -26.36 26.37 1.79
C ALA A 24 -25.35 25.81 0.76
N ALA A 25 -24.31 25.08 1.19
CA ALA A 25 -23.25 24.59 0.29
C ALA A 25 -23.29 23.07 0.01
N LEU A 26 -24.38 22.37 0.34
CA LEU A 26 -24.51 20.90 0.16
C LEU A 26 -25.68 20.48 -0.75
N ALA A 27 -26.14 21.35 -1.63
CA ALA A 27 -27.12 21.01 -2.66
C ALA A 27 -26.60 21.44 -4.04
N THR A 28 -25.60 20.73 -4.54
CA THR A 28 -25.26 20.73 -5.96
C THR A 28 -25.35 19.29 -6.42
N GLU A 29 -26.40 19.00 -7.18
CA GLU A 29 -26.68 17.67 -7.73
C GLU A 29 -25.53 17.24 -8.64
N ALA A 30 -24.94 16.08 -8.35
CA ALA A 30 -23.94 15.47 -9.22
C ALA A 30 -24.61 15.03 -10.53
N PRO A 31 -24.03 15.31 -11.71
CA PRO A 31 -24.61 14.85 -12.96
C PRO A 31 -24.57 13.32 -13.06
N ASP A 32 -25.67 12.76 -13.55
CA ASP A 32 -25.86 11.34 -13.84
C ASP A 32 -24.82 10.88 -14.89
N VAL A 33 -23.88 10.02 -14.46
CA VAL A 33 -22.76 9.54 -15.30
C VAL A 33 -23.14 8.38 -16.23
N ASN A 34 -24.41 7.99 -16.34
CA ASN A 34 -24.83 6.80 -17.09
C ASN A 34 -25.58 7.03 -18.41
N ALA A 35 -25.48 8.21 -19.02
CA ALA A 35 -26.17 8.51 -20.28
C ALA A 35 -25.21 8.94 -21.42
N ALA A 36 -24.39 8.02 -21.93
CA ALA A 36 -23.90 8.03 -23.32
C ALA A 36 -23.06 6.77 -23.64
N VAL A 37 -23.70 5.67 -24.06
CA VAL A 37 -23.04 4.61 -24.84
C VAL A 37 -23.82 4.38 -26.12
N ALA A 38 -23.56 5.18 -27.14
CA ALA A 38 -23.99 4.94 -28.50
C ALA A 38 -22.98 5.60 -29.48
N GLY A 39 -22.22 4.76 -30.19
CA GLY A 39 -21.32 5.20 -31.27
C GLY A 39 -19.92 4.60 -31.16
N VAL A 40 -19.78 3.29 -31.41
CA VAL A 40 -18.48 2.70 -31.74
C VAL A 40 -18.29 2.85 -33.26
N ASP A 41 -17.60 3.93 -33.66
CA ASP A 41 -16.99 4.02 -34.99
C ASP A 41 -15.51 3.70 -34.85
N GLY A 42 -15.05 2.83 -35.76
CA GLY A 42 -13.77 2.12 -35.69
C GLY A 42 -12.56 3.02 -35.45
N GLY A 43 -11.88 2.79 -34.33
CA GLY A 43 -10.50 3.22 -34.12
C GLY A 43 -9.55 2.15 -34.63
N ASP A 44 -8.69 2.55 -35.56
CA ASP A 44 -7.55 1.80 -36.06
C ASP A 44 -6.69 1.24 -34.90
N PRO A 45 -6.23 -0.03 -34.92
CA PRO A 45 -5.32 -0.55 -33.92
C PRO A 45 -3.87 -0.06 -34.19
N GLU A 46 -3.66 1.25 -34.34
CA GLU A 46 -2.32 1.85 -34.38
C GLU A 46 -1.87 2.17 -32.94
N GLY A 47 -1.37 1.14 -32.27
CA GLY A 47 -0.72 1.25 -30.96
C GLY A 47 0.11 0.04 -30.58
N ALA A 48 0.42 -0.84 -31.53
CA ALA A 48 1.10 -2.10 -31.29
C ALA A 48 2.55 -2.07 -31.79
N ASP A 49 3.35 -1.10 -31.33
CA ASP A 49 4.82 -1.22 -31.40
C ASP A 49 5.60 -0.18 -30.57
N GLU A 50 4.99 0.51 -29.60
CA GLU A 50 5.79 1.29 -28.66
C GLU A 50 6.54 0.34 -27.71
N PRO A 51 7.88 0.42 -27.64
CA PRO A 51 8.66 -0.44 -26.76
C PRO A 51 8.20 -0.21 -25.32
N ALA A 52 7.98 -1.30 -24.59
CA ALA A 52 7.65 -1.22 -23.17
C ALA A 52 8.71 -0.35 -22.47
N PRO A 53 8.30 0.58 -21.58
CA PRO A 53 9.23 1.48 -20.92
C PRO A 53 10.28 0.66 -20.17
N GLU A 54 11.55 1.05 -20.33
CA GLU A 54 12.64 0.40 -19.62
C GLU A 54 12.45 0.55 -18.10
N PRO A 55 12.56 -0.54 -17.32
CA PRO A 55 12.48 -0.46 -15.87
C PRO A 55 13.55 0.47 -15.31
N VAL A 56 13.20 1.27 -14.29
CA VAL A 56 14.16 2.16 -13.62
C VAL A 56 15.25 1.36 -12.90
N PHE A 57 14.87 0.22 -12.31
CA PHE A 57 15.79 -0.68 -11.64
C PHE A 57 16.05 -1.89 -12.52
N LYS A 58 17.28 -2.39 -12.58
CA LYS A 58 17.59 -3.55 -13.45
C LYS A 58 16.99 -4.86 -12.93
N ASN A 59 16.75 -4.94 -11.61
CA ASN A 59 16.28 -6.13 -10.93
C ASN A 59 15.70 -5.78 -9.53
N VAL A 60 15.11 -6.77 -8.88
CA VAL A 60 14.51 -6.63 -7.54
C VAL A 60 15.55 -6.26 -6.47
N GLU A 61 16.80 -6.70 -6.61
CA GLU A 61 17.87 -6.37 -5.66
C GLU A 61 18.13 -4.86 -5.65
N GLU A 62 18.22 -4.26 -6.84
CA GLU A 62 18.43 -2.83 -7.01
C GLU A 62 17.23 -2.02 -6.50
N PHE A 63 16.00 -2.44 -6.83
CA PHE A 63 14.80 -1.85 -6.26
C PHE A 63 14.82 -1.88 -4.72
N VAL A 64 15.14 -3.03 -4.12
CA VAL A 64 15.16 -3.16 -2.66
C VAL A 64 16.25 -2.26 -2.06
N ARG A 65 17.47 -2.30 -2.59
CA ARG A 65 18.61 -1.54 -2.04
C ARG A 65 18.50 -0.02 -2.25
N LEU A 66 18.07 0.41 -3.43
CA LEU A 66 18.12 1.83 -3.81
C LEU A 66 16.80 2.56 -3.56
N ARG A 67 15.66 1.84 -3.52
CA ARG A 67 14.33 2.43 -3.33
C ARG A 67 13.67 1.98 -2.05
N PHE A 68 13.52 0.68 -1.81
CA PHE A 68 12.73 0.20 -0.67
C PHE A 68 13.38 0.56 0.67
N LEU A 69 14.63 0.14 0.89
CA LEU A 69 15.31 0.29 2.18
C LEU A 69 15.57 1.75 2.59
N PRO A 70 15.99 2.66 1.69
CA PRO A 70 16.22 4.06 2.07
C PRO A 70 14.93 4.84 2.37
N VAL A 71 13.79 4.39 1.83
CA VAL A 71 12.52 5.11 1.89
C VAL A 71 11.61 4.55 2.99
N TYR A 72 11.59 3.23 3.19
CA TYR A 72 10.71 2.55 4.14
C TYR A 72 11.45 2.14 5.39
N ILE A 73 11.78 3.15 6.19
CA ILE A 73 12.49 2.96 7.45
C ILE A 73 11.49 2.57 8.54
N ARG A 74 11.73 1.42 9.17
CA ARG A 74 10.99 0.94 10.34
C ARG A 74 11.98 0.61 11.46
N PRO A 75 11.64 0.91 12.73
CA PRO A 75 12.47 0.50 13.84
C PRO A 75 12.46 -1.03 13.92
N GLU A 76 13.64 -1.64 13.87
CA GLU A 76 13.76 -3.09 14.08
C GLU A 76 13.42 -3.42 15.54
N GLY A 77 12.64 -4.49 15.75
CA GLY A 77 12.20 -4.95 17.06
C GLY A 77 10.69 -4.83 17.27
N GLY A 78 10.20 -5.32 18.41
CA GLY A 78 8.77 -5.41 18.67
C GLY A 78 8.10 -6.37 17.69
N GLN A 79 7.21 -5.85 16.84
CA GLN A 79 6.56 -6.61 15.76
C GLN A 79 7.39 -6.67 14.47
N PHE A 80 8.36 -5.76 14.29
CA PHE A 80 9.11 -5.67 13.04
C PHE A 80 10.31 -6.62 13.02
N ARG A 81 10.43 -7.41 11.94
CA ARG A 81 11.48 -8.38 11.69
C ARG A 81 12.19 -8.04 10.38
N TRP A 82 13.50 -8.22 10.35
CA TRP A 82 14.31 -7.99 9.17
C TRP A 82 15.44 -9.02 9.07
N CYS A 83 15.74 -9.45 7.84
CA CYS A 83 16.96 -10.20 7.56
C CYS A 83 17.83 -9.41 6.58
N LYS A 84 19.11 -9.18 6.95
CA LYS A 84 20.08 -8.56 6.03
C LYS A 84 20.32 -9.39 4.76
N GLU A 85 20.10 -10.70 4.84
CA GLU A 85 20.20 -11.67 3.73
C GLU A 85 18.82 -11.98 3.16
N TRP A 86 17.97 -10.96 2.99
CA TRP A 86 16.57 -11.09 2.56
C TRP A 86 16.40 -11.93 1.28
N TRP A 87 17.39 -11.93 0.37
CA TRP A 87 17.37 -12.70 -0.87
C TRP A 87 17.40 -14.23 -0.65
N ARG A 88 17.75 -14.70 0.55
CA ARG A 88 17.67 -16.11 0.93
C ARG A 88 16.26 -16.56 1.34
N HIS A 89 15.30 -15.64 1.36
CA HIS A 89 13.91 -15.90 1.73
C HIS A 89 13.03 -15.83 0.49
N ALA A 90 12.71 -16.99 -0.11
CA ALA A 90 11.99 -17.07 -1.38
C ALA A 90 10.65 -16.31 -1.37
N GLU A 91 9.89 -16.40 -0.27
CA GLU A 91 8.67 -15.63 -0.09
C GLU A 91 8.93 -14.11 -0.12
N ALA A 92 9.98 -13.64 0.57
CA ALA A 92 10.33 -12.23 0.57
C ALA A 92 10.75 -11.74 -0.82
N VAL A 93 11.55 -12.53 -1.55
CA VAL A 93 11.95 -12.23 -2.93
C VAL A 93 10.72 -12.09 -3.82
N SER A 94 9.80 -13.06 -3.78
CA SER A 94 8.56 -13.01 -4.57
C SER A 94 7.71 -11.78 -4.26
N ARG A 95 7.53 -11.44 -2.98
CA ARG A 95 6.80 -10.24 -2.56
C ARG A 95 7.49 -8.95 -2.99
N PHE A 96 8.82 -8.86 -2.88
CA PHE A 96 9.56 -7.69 -3.36
C PHE A 96 9.49 -7.55 -4.88
N GLN A 97 9.49 -8.65 -5.64
CA GLN A 97 9.28 -8.63 -7.09
C GLN A 97 7.89 -8.06 -7.42
N ALA A 98 6.85 -8.52 -6.73
CA ALA A 98 5.50 -8.00 -6.92
C ALA A 98 5.40 -6.50 -6.61
N LEU A 99 6.01 -6.05 -5.50
CA LEU A 99 6.07 -4.63 -5.13
C LEU A 99 6.82 -3.80 -6.17
N TRP A 100 7.94 -4.31 -6.67
CA TRP A 100 8.75 -3.65 -7.69
C TRP A 100 7.98 -3.52 -9.01
N HIS A 101 7.38 -4.60 -9.51
CA HIS A 101 6.62 -4.56 -10.77
C HIS A 101 5.41 -3.62 -10.65
N ALA A 102 4.67 -3.65 -9.54
CA ALA A 102 3.59 -2.69 -9.31
C ALA A 102 4.10 -1.25 -9.25
N TRP A 103 5.29 -1.01 -8.69
CA TRP A 103 5.91 0.30 -8.66
C TRP A 103 6.29 0.80 -10.06
N GLU A 104 6.89 -0.06 -10.89
CA GLU A 104 7.29 0.29 -12.26
C GLU A 104 6.08 0.62 -13.15
N VAL A 105 4.94 -0.03 -12.92
CA VAL A 105 3.69 0.30 -13.63
C VAL A 105 3.11 1.62 -13.10
N LEU A 106 2.90 1.72 -11.79
CA LEU A 106 2.17 2.84 -11.18
C LEU A 106 2.96 4.14 -11.10
N ARG A 107 4.29 4.12 -11.29
CA ARG A 107 5.10 5.34 -11.38
C ARG A 107 4.82 6.17 -12.64
N TRP A 108 4.27 5.55 -13.69
CA TRP A 108 3.91 6.24 -14.93
C TRP A 108 2.52 6.85 -14.87
N GLU A 109 1.67 6.35 -13.98
CA GLU A 109 0.32 6.87 -13.78
C GLU A 109 0.39 8.28 -13.16
N ALA A 110 -0.19 9.25 -13.86
CA ALA A 110 -0.16 10.64 -13.44
C ALA A 110 -1.06 10.87 -12.20
N GLY A 111 -0.71 11.87 -11.41
CA GLY A 111 -1.49 12.23 -10.22
C GLY A 111 -1.41 11.17 -9.12
N THR A 112 -2.33 10.20 -9.11
CA THR A 112 -2.57 9.29 -7.98
C THR A 112 -1.78 7.98 -8.02
N GLY A 113 -1.02 7.69 -9.08
CA GLY A 113 -0.32 6.42 -9.26
C GLY A 113 0.50 5.99 -8.03
N MET A 114 1.32 6.90 -7.51
CA MET A 114 2.10 6.60 -6.30
C MET A 114 1.24 6.42 -5.05
N ALA A 115 0.13 7.16 -4.90
CA ALA A 115 -0.78 6.99 -3.76
C ALA A 115 -1.49 5.63 -3.80
N VAL A 116 -1.89 5.18 -4.99
CA VAL A 116 -2.43 3.83 -5.24
C VAL A 116 -1.38 2.78 -4.92
N TRP A 117 -0.13 2.97 -5.37
CA TRP A 117 0.95 2.04 -5.06
C TRP A 117 1.19 1.87 -3.56
N TYR A 118 1.16 2.97 -2.80
CA TYR A 118 1.24 2.91 -1.34
C TYR A 118 0.08 2.14 -0.73
N ARG A 119 -1.15 2.58 -1.01
CA ARG A 119 -2.38 2.07 -0.39
C ARG A 119 -2.62 0.60 -0.71
N ASP A 120 -2.50 0.23 -1.98
CA ASP A 120 -2.97 -1.07 -2.48
C ASP A 120 -1.86 -2.13 -2.49
N HIS A 121 -0.59 -1.71 -2.57
CA HIS A 121 0.52 -2.64 -2.71
C HIS A 121 1.46 -2.59 -1.52
N LEU A 122 2.09 -1.44 -1.25
CA LEU A 122 3.13 -1.37 -0.23
C LEU A 122 2.58 -1.63 1.16
N ASP A 123 1.62 -0.82 1.62
CA ASP A 123 1.19 -0.80 3.02
C ASP A 123 0.55 -2.12 3.45
N PHE A 124 -0.18 -2.77 2.54
CA PHE A 124 -0.69 -4.13 2.75
C PHE A 124 0.44 -5.14 2.96
N GLN A 125 1.48 -5.09 2.12
CA GLN A 125 2.60 -6.03 2.21
C GLN A 125 3.50 -5.78 3.43
N MET A 126 3.57 -4.55 3.96
CA MET A 126 4.45 -4.20 5.07
C MET A 126 4.20 -5.03 6.32
N GLY A 127 2.93 -5.24 6.70
CA GLY A 127 2.56 -6.04 7.87
C GLY A 127 2.93 -7.51 7.72
N ILE A 128 3.00 -8.01 6.47
CA ILE A 128 3.34 -9.40 6.18
C ILE A 128 4.85 -9.58 6.08
N LEU A 129 5.53 -8.74 5.28
CA LEU A 129 6.97 -8.80 5.05
C LEU A 129 7.76 -8.61 6.32
N LEU A 130 7.41 -7.59 7.11
CA LEU A 130 8.13 -7.23 8.33
C LEU A 130 7.45 -7.76 9.58
N GLY A 131 6.30 -8.45 9.48
CA GLY A 131 5.56 -8.93 10.63
C GLY A 131 6.30 -10.00 11.43
N ASP A 132 5.82 -10.22 12.66
CA ASP A 132 6.31 -11.26 13.57
C ASP A 132 6.02 -12.69 13.08
N ASN A 133 5.05 -12.85 12.18
CA ASN A 133 4.72 -14.09 11.50
C ASN A 133 5.22 -14.12 10.04
N GLY A 134 5.98 -13.11 9.63
CA GLY A 134 6.46 -12.93 8.26
C GLY A 134 7.61 -13.87 7.87
N PRO A 135 8.13 -13.71 6.63
CA PRO A 135 9.26 -14.50 6.13
C PRO A 135 10.51 -14.36 7.01
N PHE A 136 10.68 -13.21 7.66
CA PHE A 136 11.84 -12.91 8.50
C PHE A 136 11.64 -13.25 9.99
N ARG A 137 10.57 -13.96 10.38
CA ARG A 137 10.21 -14.16 11.80
C ARG A 137 11.34 -14.72 12.69
N GLU A 138 12.16 -15.61 12.14
CA GLU A 138 13.29 -16.26 12.84
C GLU A 138 14.62 -15.47 12.71
N CYS A 139 14.60 -14.35 11.99
CA CYS A 139 15.77 -13.53 11.69
C CYS A 139 15.81 -12.26 12.52
N THR A 140 17.02 -11.71 12.63
CA THR A 140 17.28 -10.33 13.05
C THR A 140 18.23 -9.68 12.04
N SER A 141 18.43 -8.38 12.11
CA SER A 141 19.42 -7.67 11.29
C SER A 141 20.83 -8.21 11.43
N ARG A 142 21.12 -8.89 12.55
CA ARG A 142 22.43 -9.46 12.86
C ARG A 142 22.54 -10.96 12.54
N ARG A 143 21.42 -11.69 12.51
CA ARG A 143 21.39 -13.15 12.41
C ARG A 143 20.35 -13.62 11.40
N HIS A 144 20.82 -14.33 10.38
CA HIS A 144 19.98 -15.05 9.42
C HIS A 144 19.64 -16.46 9.93
N GLN A 145 18.46 -16.93 9.53
CA GLN A 145 18.00 -18.30 9.68
C GLN A 145 17.42 -18.77 8.36
N ASP A 146 17.90 -19.92 7.88
CA ASP A 146 17.41 -20.48 6.62
C ASP A 146 15.95 -20.91 6.78
N PRO A 147 15.06 -20.48 5.85
CA PRO A 147 13.69 -20.95 5.82
C PRO A 147 13.66 -22.48 5.69
N ARG A 148 12.82 -23.12 6.50
CA ARG A 148 12.55 -24.54 6.39
C ARG A 148 11.22 -24.74 5.67
N PRO A 149 11.20 -25.35 4.47
CA PRO A 149 9.96 -25.73 3.81
C PRO A 149 9.08 -26.57 4.74
N LEU A 150 7.76 -26.44 4.57
CA LEU A 150 6.83 -27.28 5.28
C LEU A 150 6.96 -28.73 4.76
N PRO A 151 6.97 -29.73 5.65
CA PRO A 151 6.95 -31.12 5.24
C PRO A 151 5.61 -31.42 4.56
N ALA A 152 5.66 -32.18 3.47
CA ALA A 152 4.48 -32.68 2.78
C ALA A 152 4.78 -34.09 2.25
N ASP A 153 3.85 -35.01 2.49
CA ASP A 153 3.88 -36.32 1.84
C ASP A 153 3.40 -36.17 0.39
N PRO A 154 3.95 -36.96 -0.56
CA PRO A 154 3.43 -36.96 -1.92
C PRO A 154 1.97 -37.43 -1.92
N ALA A 155 1.15 -36.86 -2.81
CA ALA A 155 -0.19 -37.36 -3.03
C ALA A 155 -0.14 -38.78 -3.61
N PRO A 156 -1.12 -39.65 -3.29
CA PRO A 156 -1.22 -40.97 -3.91
C PRO A 156 -1.31 -40.90 -5.44
N ASP A 157 -0.80 -41.93 -6.12
CA ASP A 157 -0.86 -42.03 -7.57
C ASP A 157 -2.32 -41.92 -8.08
N GLY A 158 -2.54 -41.11 -9.11
CA GLY A 158 -3.86 -40.88 -9.71
C GLY A 158 -4.80 -39.97 -8.92
N TRP A 159 -4.34 -39.32 -7.84
CA TRP A 159 -5.14 -38.35 -7.09
C TRP A 159 -5.33 -37.02 -7.85
N PHE A 160 -4.36 -36.64 -8.67
CA PHE A 160 -4.42 -35.48 -9.55
C PHE A 160 -4.26 -35.92 -11.00
N GLU A 161 -4.99 -35.25 -11.91
CA GLU A 161 -4.83 -35.41 -13.35
C GLU A 161 -3.79 -34.37 -13.85
N ASP A 162 -3.09 -34.68 -14.94
CA ASP A 162 -2.20 -33.71 -15.59
C ASP A 162 -3.07 -32.61 -16.25
N GLU A 163 -2.93 -31.35 -15.81
CA GLU A 163 -3.79 -30.25 -16.26
C GLU A 163 -3.23 -29.43 -17.44
N TRP A 164 -1.96 -29.64 -17.84
CA TRP A 164 -1.27 -28.86 -18.89
C TRP A 164 -0.25 -29.66 -19.70
#